data_AF-A0AAW5LSP6-F1
#
_entry.id   AF-A0AAW5LSP6-F1
#
_cell.length_a   1.000
_cell.length_b   1.000
_cell.length_c   1.000
_cell.angle_alpha   90.00
_cell.angle_beta   90.00
_cell.angle_gamma   90.00
#
_symmetry.space_group_name_H-M   'P 1'
#
loop_
_entity.id
_entity.type
_entity.pdbx_description
1 polymer ?
#
loop_
_entity_poly.entity_id
_entity_poly.type
_entity_poly.pdbx_seq_one_letter_code
_entity_poly.pdbx_strand_id
1 'polypeptide(L)'
;MDTITNLVQDWSPGVKVLVTAFIGLVAIFFVGKTGFSTIKAFSNKQIGEGMIFLAITVGIIVISIVLFTGIWGLATNVGKDFESELGMVAPFLNMR
;
A
#
# COMPACT_ATOMS: atom_id res chain seq x y z
N MET A 1 12.85 -1.52 16.33
CA MET A 1 11.60 -1.00 15.73
C MET A 1 11.91 0.41 15.26
N ASP A 2 11.76 0.67 13.97
CA ASP A 2 12.15 1.93 13.35
C ASP A 2 11.10 3.01 13.63
N THR A 3 11.54 4.27 13.72
CA THR A 3 10.70 5.45 14.06
C THR A 3 9.44 5.56 13.20
N ILE A 4 9.52 5.16 11.93
CA ILE A 4 8.39 5.17 10.99
C ILE A 4 7.34 4.13 11.37
N THR A 5 7.74 2.96 11.83
CA THR A 5 6.82 1.89 12.25
C THR A 5 6.02 2.30 13.47
N ASN A 6 6.66 2.94 14.45
CA ASN A 6 5.98 3.46 15.65
C ASN A 6 4.98 4.57 15.26
N LEU A 7 5.40 5.48 14.37
CA LEU A 7 4.53 6.57 13.89
C LEU A 7 3.28 6.04 13.18
N VAL A 8 3.42 5.00 12.36
CA VAL A 8 2.30 4.38 11.65
C VAL A 8 1.46 3.52 12.60
N GLN A 9 2.04 2.90 13.62
CA GLN A 9 1.30 2.13 14.63
C GLN A 9 0.36 3.01 15.46
N ASP A 10 0.79 4.22 15.81
CA ASP A 10 0.00 5.19 16.59
C ASP A 10 -1.19 5.80 15.82
N TRP A 11 -1.29 5.55 14.51
CA TRP A 11 -2.41 6.05 13.71
C TRP A 11 -3.68 5.24 13.94
N SER A 12 -4.83 5.95 13.95
CA SER A 12 -6.13 5.31 14.05
C SER A 12 -6.39 4.38 12.85
N PRO A 13 -7.18 3.31 13.01
CA PRO A 13 -7.47 2.36 11.92
C PRO A 13 -8.00 3.04 10.65
N GLY A 14 -8.87 4.06 10.80
CA GLY A 14 -9.40 4.81 9.67
C GLY A 14 -8.33 5.57 8.88
N VAL A 15 -7.33 6.14 9.56
CA VAL A 15 -6.21 6.85 8.92
C VAL A 15 -5.31 5.86 8.17
N LYS A 16 -5.05 4.68 8.73
CA LYS A 16 -4.28 3.61 8.06
C LYS A 16 -4.95 3.18 6.75
N VAL A 17 -6.27 3.00 6.75
CA VAL A 17 -7.04 2.63 5.55
C VAL A 17 -6.99 3.74 4.50
N LEU A 18 -7.19 4.99 4.89
CA LEU A 18 -7.12 6.13 3.97
C LEU A 18 -5.74 6.29 3.34
N VAL A 19 -4.67 6.15 4.12
CA VAL A 19 -3.30 6.25 3.60
C VAL A 19 -2.97 5.07 2.68
N THR A 20 -3.44 3.86 3.01
CA THR A 20 -3.27 2.68 2.14
C THR A 20 -3.99 2.89 0.80
N ALA A 21 -5.22 3.39 0.83
CA ALA A 21 -5.99 3.70 -0.37
C ALA A 21 -5.32 4.81 -1.21
N PHE A 22 -4.79 5.84 -0.56
CA PHE A 22 -4.05 6.91 -1.22
C PHE A 22 -2.77 6.40 -1.89
N ILE A 23 -1.96 5.61 -1.18
CA ILE A 23 -0.74 4.99 -1.74
C ILE A 23 -1.11 4.10 -2.93
N GLY A 24 -2.18 3.31 -2.83
CA GLY A 24 -2.69 2.49 -3.94
C GLY A 24 -3.06 3.31 -5.18
N LEU A 25 -3.80 4.41 -5.01
CA LEU A 25 -4.17 5.31 -6.11
C LEU A 25 -2.96 5.98 -6.75
N VAL A 26 -2.01 6.46 -5.94
CA VAL A 26 -0.78 7.07 -6.42
C VAL A 26 0.06 6.05 -7.19
N ALA A 27 0.20 4.83 -6.67
CA ALA A 27 0.91 3.75 -7.35
C ALA A 27 0.30 3.44 -8.72
N ILE A 28 -1.02 3.28 -8.80
CA ILE A 28 -1.73 3.01 -10.07
C ILE A 28 -1.49 4.15 -11.07
N PHE A 29 -1.58 5.40 -10.64
CA PHE A 29 -1.35 6.56 -11.50
C PHE A 29 0.07 6.58 -12.08
N PHE A 30 1.09 6.38 -11.22
CA PHE A 30 2.48 6.39 -11.65
C PHE A 30 2.84 5.19 -12.52
N VAL A 31 2.41 3.98 -12.14
CA VAL A 31 2.62 2.76 -12.94
C VAL A 31 1.93 2.88 -14.30
N GLY A 32 0.73 3.44 -14.35
CA GLY A 32 0.04 3.71 -15.61
C GLY A 32 0.86 4.64 -16.49
N LYS A 33 1.30 5.80 -15.97
CA LYS A 33 2.07 6.79 -16.72
C LYS A 33 3.40 6.25 -17.24
N THR A 34 4.17 5.55 -16.39
CA THR A 34 5.47 5.00 -16.79
C THR A 34 5.31 3.77 -17.67
N GLY A 35 4.28 2.95 -17.45
CA GLY A 35 3.91 1.82 -18.30
C GLY A 35 3.55 2.26 -19.72
N PHE A 36 2.73 3.31 -19.87
CA PHE A 36 2.44 3.89 -21.19
C PHE A 36 3.69 4.42 -21.89
N SER A 37 4.58 5.08 -21.14
CA SER A 37 5.85 5.57 -21.68
C SER A 37 6.77 4.44 -22.13
N THR A 38 6.77 3.33 -21.39
CA THR A 38 7.48 2.10 -21.72
C THR A 38 6.97 1.50 -23.03
N ILE A 39 5.65 1.31 -23.15
CA ILE A 39 5.00 0.77 -24.35
C ILE A 39 5.30 1.66 -25.56
N LYS A 40 5.21 2.99 -25.39
CA LYS A 40 5.50 3.96 -26.45
C LYS A 40 6.96 3.91 -26.91
N ALA A 41 7.91 3.82 -25.97
CA ALA A 41 9.34 3.76 -26.29
C ALA A 41 9.70 2.47 -27.04
N PHE A 42 9.15 1.32 -26.63
CA PHE A 42 9.33 0.07 -27.36
C PHE A 42 8.65 0.09 -28.75
N SER A 43 7.47 0.71 -28.86
CA SER A 43 6.78 0.88 -30.15
C SER A 43 7.59 1.76 -31.12
N ASN A 44 8.37 2.72 -30.61
CA ASN A 44 9.24 3.58 -31.41
C ASN A 44 10.62 2.97 -31.68
N LYS A 45 10.84 1.68 -31.36
CA LYS A 45 12.14 0.97 -31.46
C LYS A 45 13.27 1.61 -30.63
N GLN A 46 12.95 2.46 -29.66
CA GLN A 46 13.91 3.06 -28.74
C GLN A 46 14.13 2.13 -27.55
N ILE A 47 14.86 1.04 -27.79
CA ILE A 47 15.05 -0.05 -26.81
C ILE A 47 15.72 0.46 -25.51
N GLY A 48 16.72 1.35 -25.62
CA GLY A 48 17.42 1.91 -24.46
C GLY A 48 16.51 2.72 -23.54
N GLU A 49 15.69 3.60 -24.11
CA GLU A 49 14.72 4.39 -23.35
C GLU A 49 13.59 3.51 -22.80
N GLY A 50 13.12 2.54 -23.60
CA GLY A 50 12.11 1.57 -23.17
C GLY A 50 12.55 0.74 -21.97
N MET A 51 13.81 0.30 -21.93
CA MET A 51 14.40 -0.41 -20.80
C MET A 51 14.45 0.45 -19.53
N ILE A 52 14.77 1.75 -19.65
CA ILE A 52 14.80 2.69 -18.52
C ILE A 52 13.39 2.87 -17.95
N PHE A 53 12.39 3.14 -18.81
CA PHE A 53 11.01 3.29 -18.35
C PHE A 53 10.44 1.99 -17.78
N LEU A 54 10.82 0.84 -18.33
CA LEU A 54 10.45 -0.47 -17.80
C LEU A 54 11.03 -0.66 -16.39
N ALA A 55 12.33 -0.38 -16.21
CA ALA A 55 12.99 -0.49 -14.91
C ALA A 55 12.36 0.44 -13.85
N ILE A 56 12.02 1.67 -14.23
CA ILE A 56 11.30 2.62 -13.37
C ILE A 56 9.93 2.07 -13.00
N THR A 57 9.18 1.56 -13.97
CA THR A 57 7.84 0.99 -13.76
C THR A 57 7.89 -0.19 -12.79
N VAL A 58 8.85 -1.11 -12.98
CA VAL A 58 9.06 -2.24 -12.08
C VAL A 58 9.47 -1.77 -10.69
N GLY A 59 10.35 -0.77 -10.57
CA GLY A 59 10.77 -0.20 -9.29
C GLY A 59 9.60 0.38 -8.48
N ILE A 60 8.70 1.13 -9.14
CA ILE A 60 7.50 1.68 -8.50
C ILE A 60 6.59 0.56 -7.99
N ILE A 61 6.40 -0.51 -8.76
CA ILE A 61 5.59 -1.67 -8.35
C ILE A 61 6.20 -2.33 -7.11
N VAL A 62 7.52 -2.58 -7.10
CA VAL A 62 8.21 -3.20 -5.97
C VAL A 62 8.08 -2.37 -4.70
N ILE A 63 8.34 -1.06 -4.78
CA ILE A 63 8.19 -0.15 -3.63
C ILE A 63 6.74 -0.13 -3.13
N SER A 64 5.77 -0.11 -4.04
CA SER A 64 4.34 -0.13 -3.69
C SER A 64 3.96 -1.41 -2.95
N ILE A 65 4.47 -2.57 -3.38
CA ILE A 65 4.22 -3.86 -2.71
C ILE A 65 4.84 -3.85 -1.30
N VAL A 66 6.07 -3.36 -1.14
CA VAL A 66 6.73 -3.29 0.18
C VAL A 66 5.97 -2.37 1.14
N LEU A 67 5.53 -1.20 0.67
CA LEU A 67 4.73 -0.28 1.48
C LEU A 67 3.37 -0.89 1.82
N PHE A 68 2.71 -1.52 0.85
CA PHE A 68 1.41 -2.14 1.06
C PHE A 68 1.48 -3.30 2.04
N THR A 69 2.45 -4.20 1.90
CA THR A 69 2.66 -5.33 2.83
C THR A 69 3.06 -4.85 4.22
N GLY A 70 3.89 -3.80 4.34
CA GLY A 70 4.22 -3.18 5.61
C GLY A 70 3.00 -2.60 6.32
N ILE A 71 2.18 -1.82 5.62
CA ILE A 71 0.97 -1.23 6.21
C ILE A 71 -0.09 -2.29 6.49
N TRP A 72 -0.28 -3.26 5.59
CA TRP A 72 -1.25 -4.34 5.77
C TRP A 72 -0.87 -5.26 6.93
N GLY A 73 0.42 -5.60 7.07
CA GLY A 73 0.91 -6.37 8.21
C GLY A 73 0.71 -5.65 9.55
N LEU A 74 0.83 -4.32 9.56
CA LEU A 74 0.47 -3.51 10.73
C LEU A 74 -1.04 -3.45 10.95
N ALA A 75 -1.83 -3.35 9.88
CA ALA A 75 -3.29 -3.29 9.94
C ALA A 75 -3.93 -4.62 10.39
N THR A 76 -3.41 -5.77 9.98
CA THR A 76 -3.92 -7.09 10.42
C THR A 76 -3.61 -7.39 11.88
N ASN A 77 -2.48 -6.92 12.40
CA ASN A 77 -2.17 -7.03 13.83
C ASN A 77 -3.12 -6.15 14.66
N VAL A 78 -3.36 -4.92 14.22
CA VAL A 78 -4.32 -4.01 14.88
C VAL A 78 -5.76 -4.52 14.76
N GLY A 79 -6.15 -5.07 13.60
CA GLY A 79 -7.49 -5.62 13.38
C GLY A 79 -7.79 -6.84 14.27
N LYS A 80 -6.80 -7.71 14.51
CA LYS A 80 -6.94 -8.83 15.46
C LYS A 80 -7.10 -8.37 16.90
N ASP A 81 -6.42 -7.30 17.30
CA ASP A 81 -6.58 -6.70 18.62
C ASP A 81 -7.99 -6.09 18.78
N PHE A 82 -8.50 -5.40 17.76
CA PHE A 82 -9.88 -4.90 17.76
C PHE A 82 -10.93 -6.02 17.74
N GLU A 83 -10.73 -7.09 16.98
CA GLU A 83 -11.65 -8.24 16.95
C GLU A 83 -11.63 -9.01 18.28
N SER A 84 -10.47 -9.09 18.94
CA SER A 84 -10.32 -9.65 20.28
C SER A 84 -10.99 -8.77 21.35
N GLU A 85 -10.79 -7.45 21.31
CA GLU A 85 -11.42 -6.53 22.26
C GLU A 85 -12.93 -6.45 22.03
N LEU A 86 -13.39 -6.27 20.79
CA LEU A 86 -14.81 -6.26 20.44
C LEU A 86 -15.48 -7.61 20.70
N GLY A 87 -14.80 -8.73 20.48
CA GLY A 87 -15.29 -10.06 20.85
C GLY A 87 -15.45 -10.25 22.37
N MET A 88 -14.65 -9.54 23.16
CA MET A 88 -14.74 -9.53 24.63
C MET A 88 -15.87 -8.61 25.15
N VAL A 89 -16.19 -7.52 24.45
CA VAL A 89 -17.32 -6.61 24.83
C VAL A 89 -18.65 -6.97 24.16
N ALA A 90 -18.63 -7.70 23.04
CA ALA A 90 -19.81 -8.17 22.30
C ALA A 90 -20.87 -8.89 23.15
N PRO A 91 -20.52 -9.79 24.11
CA PRO A 91 -21.54 -10.41 24.96
C PRO A 91 -22.25 -9.41 25.89
N PHE A 92 -21.62 -8.28 26.22
CA PHE A 92 -22.23 -7.22 27.05
C PHE A 92 -23.08 -6.23 26.24
N LEU A 93 -22.79 -6.05 24.94
CA LEU A 93 -23.59 -5.22 24.04
C LEU A 93 -24.84 -5.94 23.53
N ASN A 94 -24.86 -7.28 23.53
CA ASN A 94 -25.98 -8.12 23.09
C ASN A 94 -26.92 -8.56 24.25
N MET A 95 -26.68 -8.07 25.48
CA MET A 95 -27.54 -8.28 26.66
C MET A 95 -28.48 -7.07 26.90
N ARG A 96 -29.08 -6.52 25.84
CA ARG A 96 -30.15 -5.54 25.93
C ARG A 96 -31.32 -5.92 25.01
#